data_AF-A0A7K4GQB3-F1
#
_entry.id   AF-A0A7K4GQB3-F1
#
_cell.length_a   1.000
_cell.length_b   1.000
_cell.length_c   1.000
_cell.angle_alpha   90.00
_cell.angle_beta   90.00
_cell.angle_gamma   90.00
#
_symmetry.space_group_name_H-M   'P 1'
#
loop_
_entity.id
_entity.type
_entity.pdbx_description
1 polymer ?
#
loop_
_entity_poly.entity_id
_entity_poly.type
_entity_poly.pdbx_seq_one_letter_code
_entity_poly.pdbx_strand_id
1 'polypeptide(L)'
;MKIVIVLAMHGMPPNDFPQKETLDYFMLHSRLENMPGPPSPKMQQQYAELDSKMRNWPRTKENDQYYLTSNEIATVLSNQTSHKVVVGFNEFCSPSLDEAFEEALQLNPDKIIVVTPMMTQGGEHSEKDIPEAIERAKKKNPNIKFSYVWPFDISKIAVFLAEQIKEYY
;
A
#
# COMPACT_ATOMS: atom_id res chain seq x y z
N MET A 1 11.12 -23.34 -3.95
CA MET A 1 9.98 -22.56 -3.42
C MET A 1 10.05 -21.16 -4.01
N LYS A 2 9.09 -20.80 -4.86
CA LYS A 2 8.99 -19.49 -5.50
C LYS A 2 8.32 -18.50 -4.53
N ILE A 3 9.07 -17.50 -4.11
CA ILE A 3 8.58 -16.43 -3.24
C ILE A 3 8.36 -15.18 -4.07
N VAL A 4 7.22 -14.53 -3.86
CA VAL A 4 6.95 -13.17 -4.32
C VAL A 4 6.71 -12.31 -3.09
N ILE A 5 7.27 -11.11 -3.08
CA ILE A 5 7.09 -10.13 -2.02
C ILE A 5 6.06 -9.11 -2.50
N VAL A 6 5.07 -8.80 -1.68
CA VAL A 6 4.21 -7.63 -1.85
C VAL A 6 4.68 -6.56 -0.89
N LEU A 7 5.17 -5.44 -1.42
CA LEU A 7 5.51 -4.25 -0.67
C LEU A 7 4.27 -3.37 -0.56
N ALA A 8 3.63 -3.41 0.61
CA ALA A 8 2.47 -2.59 0.93
C ALA A 8 2.90 -1.18 1.34
N MET A 9 2.51 -0.19 0.56
CA MET A 9 2.81 1.22 0.72
C MET A 9 1.54 2.00 1.02
N HIS A 10 1.66 3.18 1.62
CA HIS A 10 0.50 4.03 1.90
C HIS A 10 -0.11 4.57 0.59
N GLY A 11 0.74 5.24 -0.21
CA GLY A 11 0.32 6.01 -1.38
C GLY A 11 0.02 7.46 -0.99
N MET A 12 0.17 8.40 -1.90
CA MET A 12 -0.11 9.83 -1.67
C MET A 12 -0.94 10.39 -2.82
N PRO A 13 -1.78 11.42 -2.57
CA PRO A 13 -2.37 12.19 -3.65
C PRO A 13 -1.26 12.91 -4.42
N PRO A 14 -1.27 12.91 -5.77
CA PRO A 14 -0.30 13.67 -6.53
C PRO A 14 -0.58 15.17 -6.36
N ASN A 15 0.46 15.99 -6.27
CA ASN A 15 0.32 17.40 -5.91
C ASN A 15 -0.38 18.26 -6.98
N ASP A 16 -0.50 17.75 -8.21
CA ASP A 16 -1.16 18.38 -9.35
C ASP A 16 -2.59 17.85 -9.59
N PHE A 17 -3.10 16.98 -8.70
CA PHE A 17 -4.49 16.54 -8.74
C PHE A 17 -5.43 17.76 -8.58
N PRO A 18 -6.54 17.86 -9.34
CA PRO A 18 -7.41 19.04 -9.29
C PRO A 18 -7.91 19.34 -7.87
N GLN A 19 -7.57 20.53 -7.35
CA GLN A 19 -7.83 20.90 -5.94
C GLN A 19 -9.28 20.69 -5.49
N LYS A 20 -10.25 21.05 -6.34
CA LYS A 20 -11.67 20.85 -6.03
C LYS A 20 -11.98 19.36 -5.82
N GLU A 21 -11.46 18.49 -6.67
CA GLU A 21 -11.69 17.06 -6.60
C GLU A 21 -10.94 16.42 -5.43
N THR A 22 -9.77 16.93 -5.06
CA THR A 22 -9.07 16.56 -3.82
C THR A 22 -9.96 16.82 -2.60
N LEU A 23 -10.56 18.02 -2.52
CA LEU A 23 -11.45 18.38 -1.42
C LEU A 23 -12.72 17.52 -1.41
N ASP A 24 -13.34 17.32 -2.57
CA ASP A 24 -14.53 16.48 -2.71
C ASP A 24 -14.24 15.03 -2.30
N TYR A 25 -13.07 14.49 -2.68
CA TYR A 25 -12.62 13.17 -2.28
C TYR A 25 -12.52 13.06 -0.75
N PHE A 26 -11.76 13.95 -0.09
CA PHE A 26 -11.53 13.85 1.35
C PHE A 26 -12.82 14.05 2.17
N MET A 27 -13.69 14.96 1.72
CA MET A 27 -15.01 15.14 2.34
C MET A 27 -15.87 13.87 2.23
N LEU A 28 -15.89 13.23 1.06
CA LEU A 28 -16.63 11.99 0.87
C LEU A 28 -16.01 10.83 1.66
N HIS A 29 -14.68 10.69 1.63
CA HIS A 29 -13.96 9.64 2.34
C HIS A 29 -14.23 9.69 3.84
N SER A 30 -14.00 10.84 4.48
CA SER A 30 -14.28 11.04 5.91
C SER A 30 -15.75 10.78 6.25
N ARG A 31 -16.68 11.20 5.38
CA ARG A 31 -18.11 10.94 5.58
C ARG A 31 -18.45 9.45 5.51
N LEU A 32 -17.82 8.70 4.61
CA LEU A 32 -18.03 7.26 4.45
C LEU A 32 -17.51 6.49 5.66
N GLU A 33 -16.33 6.83 6.17
CA GLU A 33 -15.73 6.18 7.35
C GLU A 33 -16.58 6.37 8.62
N ASN A 34 -17.20 7.54 8.78
CA ASN A 34 -17.94 7.90 9.98
C ASN A 34 -19.46 7.70 9.87
N MET A 35 -19.95 7.14 8.74
CA MET A 35 -21.39 6.98 8.52
C MET A 35 -21.97 5.79 9.31
N PRO A 36 -23.10 5.97 10.00
CA PRO A 36 -23.87 4.84 10.52
C PRO A 36 -24.64 4.17 9.38
N GLY A 37 -24.11 3.05 8.87
CA GLY A 37 -24.76 2.22 7.85
C GLY A 37 -24.24 2.46 6.42
N PRO A 38 -24.83 1.78 5.42
CA PRO A 38 -24.32 1.80 4.05
C PRO A 38 -24.61 3.16 3.36
N PRO A 39 -23.69 3.66 2.53
CA PRO A 39 -23.90 4.88 1.77
C PRO A 39 -24.96 4.71 0.68
N SER A 40 -25.59 5.82 0.30
CA SER A 40 -26.48 5.83 -0.88
C SER A 40 -25.70 5.43 -2.14
N PRO A 41 -26.32 4.75 -3.13
CA PRO A 41 -25.64 4.33 -4.36
C PRO A 41 -24.97 5.49 -5.10
N LYS A 42 -25.60 6.67 -5.13
CA LYS A 42 -25.03 7.88 -5.74
C LYS A 42 -23.74 8.32 -5.07
N MET A 43 -23.72 8.34 -3.74
CA MET A 43 -22.53 8.72 -2.96
C MET A 43 -21.40 7.72 -3.15
N GLN A 44 -21.72 6.43 -3.13
CA GLN A 44 -20.75 5.37 -3.37
C GLN A 44 -20.14 5.48 -4.77
N GLN A 45 -20.97 5.74 -5.79
CA GLN A 45 -20.50 5.96 -7.15
C GLN A 45 -19.60 7.18 -7.26
N GLN A 46 -20.00 8.32 -6.69
CA GLN A 46 -19.19 9.55 -6.72
C GLN A 46 -17.82 9.36 -6.05
N TYR A 47 -17.78 8.67 -4.92
CA TYR A 47 -16.52 8.36 -4.24
C TYR A 47 -15.66 7.42 -5.10
N ALA A 48 -16.23 6.35 -5.66
CA ALA A 48 -15.51 5.40 -6.51
C ALA A 48 -14.93 6.06 -7.77
N GLU A 49 -15.66 7.00 -8.39
CA GLU A 49 -15.18 7.76 -9.55
C GLU A 49 -13.96 8.64 -9.18
N LEU A 50 -14.03 9.35 -8.05
CA LEU A 50 -12.93 10.18 -7.57
C LEU A 50 -11.72 9.33 -7.14
N ASP A 51 -11.94 8.24 -6.40
CA ASP A 51 -10.89 7.32 -5.97
C ASP A 51 -10.19 6.71 -7.19
N SER A 52 -10.95 6.17 -8.15
CA SER A 52 -10.40 5.62 -9.39
C SER A 52 -9.60 6.66 -10.16
N LYS A 53 -10.09 7.91 -10.24
CA LYS A 53 -9.37 8.98 -10.93
C LYS A 53 -8.07 9.35 -10.21
N MET A 54 -8.08 9.45 -8.88
CA MET A 54 -6.90 9.77 -8.08
C MET A 54 -5.85 8.68 -8.16
N ARG A 55 -6.26 7.41 -8.03
CA ARG A 55 -5.38 6.24 -8.13
C ARG A 55 -4.67 6.14 -9.47
N ASN A 56 -5.41 6.37 -10.55
CA ASN A 56 -4.90 6.26 -11.92
C ASN A 56 -4.34 7.58 -12.48
N TRP A 57 -4.25 8.63 -11.67
CA TRP A 57 -3.67 9.90 -12.13
C TRP A 57 -2.18 9.71 -12.48
N PRO A 58 -1.68 10.22 -13.62
CA PRO A 58 -0.29 10.01 -14.02
C PRO A 58 0.69 10.44 -12.93
N ARG A 59 1.66 9.57 -12.62
CA ARG A 59 2.71 9.85 -11.63
C ARG A 59 4.00 10.27 -12.31
N THR A 60 4.54 11.40 -11.87
CA THR A 60 5.83 11.93 -12.30
C THR A 60 6.68 12.28 -11.08
N LYS A 61 7.96 12.57 -11.31
CA LYS A 61 8.86 12.98 -10.24
C LYS A 61 8.42 14.30 -9.59
N GLU A 62 7.82 15.18 -10.40
CA GLU A 62 7.39 16.51 -10.00
C GLU A 62 6.10 16.45 -9.17
N ASN A 63 5.19 15.50 -9.47
CA ASN A 63 3.89 15.44 -8.80
C ASN A 63 3.77 14.41 -7.67
N ASP A 64 4.59 13.36 -7.68
CA ASP A 64 4.52 12.28 -6.68
C ASP A 64 5.87 11.57 -6.50
N GLN A 65 6.78 12.23 -5.76
CA GLN A 65 8.05 11.63 -5.37
C GLN A 65 7.87 10.39 -4.46
N TYR A 66 6.77 10.32 -3.70
CA TYR A 66 6.48 9.18 -2.82
C TYR A 66 6.27 7.91 -3.63
N TYR A 67 5.50 7.99 -4.72
CA TYR A 67 5.31 6.88 -5.65
C TYR A 67 6.63 6.40 -6.27
N LEU A 68 7.49 7.32 -6.73
CA LEU A 68 8.79 6.94 -7.29
C LEU A 68 9.70 6.27 -6.27
N THR A 69 9.80 6.84 -5.06
CA THR A 69 10.60 6.25 -3.98
C THR A 69 10.04 4.90 -3.53
N SER A 70 8.71 4.71 -3.54
CA SER A 70 8.08 3.41 -3.28
C SER A 70 8.55 2.32 -4.25
N ASN A 71 8.60 2.65 -5.55
CA ASN A 71 9.08 1.74 -6.59
C ASN A 71 10.60 1.52 -6.54
N GLU A 72 11.36 2.55 -6.14
CA GLU A 72 12.80 2.43 -5.89
C GLU A 72 13.09 1.47 -4.72
N ILE A 73 12.38 1.60 -3.61
CA ILE A 73 12.47 0.66 -2.47
C ILE A 73 12.18 -0.76 -2.95
N ALA A 74 11.13 -0.98 -3.75
CA ALA A 74 10.81 -2.29 -4.28
C ALA A 74 11.94 -2.86 -5.16
N THR A 75 12.56 -2.02 -5.98
CA THR A 75 13.69 -2.41 -6.84
C THR A 75 14.90 -2.83 -5.98
N VAL A 76 15.28 -1.99 -5.01
CA VAL A 76 16.40 -2.28 -4.10
C VAL A 76 16.13 -3.53 -3.26
N LEU A 77 14.90 -3.67 -2.72
CA LEU A 77 14.48 -4.83 -1.95
C LEU A 77 14.50 -6.12 -2.80
N SER A 78 14.07 -6.04 -4.06
CA SER A 78 14.12 -7.16 -4.98
C SER A 78 15.55 -7.64 -5.20
N ASN A 79 16.48 -6.71 -5.39
CA ASN A 79 17.91 -7.01 -5.53
C ASN A 79 18.49 -7.63 -4.25
N GLN A 80 18.18 -7.09 -3.08
CA GLN A 80 18.71 -7.58 -1.80
C GLN A 80 18.18 -8.97 -1.43
N THR A 81 16.93 -9.29 -1.81
CA THR A 81 16.29 -10.56 -1.44
C THR A 81 16.36 -11.62 -2.54
N SER A 82 16.75 -11.24 -3.76
CA SER A 82 16.66 -12.10 -4.95
C SER A 82 15.24 -12.65 -5.21
N HIS A 83 14.22 -11.91 -4.78
CA HIS A 83 12.80 -12.22 -4.99
C HIS A 83 12.12 -11.10 -5.75
N LYS A 84 11.08 -11.44 -6.53
CA LYS A 84 10.26 -10.42 -7.18
C LYS A 84 9.46 -9.66 -6.13
N VAL A 85 9.46 -8.34 -6.24
CA VAL A 85 8.70 -7.43 -5.38
C VAL A 85 7.64 -6.76 -6.24
N VAL A 86 6.39 -6.84 -5.81
CA VAL A 86 5.26 -6.11 -6.38
C VAL A 86 4.86 -5.03 -5.40
N VAL A 87 4.73 -3.79 -5.85
CA VAL A 87 4.26 -2.68 -5.01
C VAL A 87 2.74 -2.67 -5.02
N GLY A 88 2.12 -2.41 -3.87
CA GLY A 88 0.69 -2.13 -3.77
C GLY A 88 0.43 -1.00 -2.79
N PHE A 89 -0.52 -0.13 -3.09
CA PHE A 89 -0.86 1.03 -2.29
C PHE A 89 -2.19 0.84 -1.55
N ASN A 90 -2.25 1.25 -0.29
CA ASN A 90 -3.48 1.25 0.49
C ASN A 90 -4.50 2.22 -0.14
N GLU A 91 -4.04 3.41 -0.52
CA GLU A 91 -4.88 4.50 -0.98
C GLU A 91 -4.20 5.43 -1.99
N PHE A 92 -5.03 6.27 -2.63
CA PHE A 92 -4.69 7.37 -3.53
C PHE A 92 -3.94 7.03 -4.82
N CYS A 93 -3.28 5.88 -4.89
CA CYS A 93 -2.44 5.46 -6.00
C CYS A 93 -2.79 4.02 -6.43
N SER A 94 -2.57 3.72 -7.70
CA SER A 94 -2.58 2.36 -8.25
C SER A 94 -1.14 1.86 -8.46
N PRO A 95 -0.92 0.53 -8.42
CA PRO A 95 -1.91 -0.50 -8.11
C PRO A 95 -2.32 -0.49 -6.63
N SER A 96 -3.60 -0.72 -6.35
CA SER A 96 -4.11 -1.01 -5.01
C SER A 96 -3.49 -2.30 -4.45
N LEU A 97 -3.62 -2.56 -3.15
CA LEU A 97 -3.18 -3.84 -2.58
C LEU A 97 -3.85 -5.04 -3.25
N ASP A 98 -5.15 -4.97 -3.55
CA ASP A 98 -5.87 -6.07 -4.19
C ASP A 98 -5.33 -6.32 -5.61
N GLU A 99 -5.06 -5.27 -6.40
CA GLU A 99 -4.42 -5.36 -7.71
C GLU A 99 -2.99 -5.91 -7.62
N ALA A 100 -2.21 -5.47 -6.64
CA ALA A 100 -0.86 -5.95 -6.40
C ALA A 100 -0.82 -7.45 -6.02
N PHE A 101 -1.82 -7.93 -5.26
CA PHE A 101 -1.96 -9.36 -5.01
C PHE A 101 -2.30 -10.12 -6.28
N GLU A 102 -3.20 -9.60 -7.12
CA GLU A 102 -3.55 -10.22 -8.40
C GLU A 102 -2.32 -10.31 -9.32
N GLU A 103 -1.51 -9.27 -9.42
CA GLU A 103 -0.23 -9.29 -10.15
C GLU A 103 0.75 -10.31 -9.54
N ALA A 104 0.92 -10.32 -8.21
CA ALA A 104 1.80 -11.27 -7.53
C ALA A 104 1.38 -12.73 -7.78
N LEU A 105 0.08 -13.01 -7.85
CA LEU A 105 -0.48 -14.34 -8.12
C LEU A 105 -0.26 -14.79 -9.56
N GLN A 106 -0.29 -13.87 -10.54
CA GLN A 106 0.03 -14.19 -11.95
C GLN A 106 1.46 -14.73 -12.11
N LEU A 107 2.35 -14.42 -11.17
CA LEU A 107 3.68 -15.00 -11.11
C LEU A 107 3.70 -16.45 -10.61
N ASN A 108 2.57 -17.09 -10.31
CA ASN A 108 2.48 -18.47 -9.79
C ASN A 108 3.42 -18.75 -8.59
N PRO A 109 3.37 -17.96 -7.50
CA PRO A 109 4.22 -18.17 -6.33
C PRO A 109 3.83 -19.41 -5.53
N ASP A 110 4.78 -20.00 -4.81
CA ASP A 110 4.47 -20.96 -3.74
C ASP A 110 4.11 -20.22 -2.43
N LYS A 111 4.65 -19.01 -2.27
CA LYS A 111 4.49 -18.17 -1.08
C LYS A 111 4.49 -16.69 -1.43
N ILE A 112 3.57 -15.93 -0.85
CA ILE A 112 3.56 -14.47 -0.85
C ILE A 112 3.99 -13.97 0.53
N ILE A 113 5.00 -13.11 0.56
CA ILE A 113 5.42 -12.40 1.77
C ILE A 113 4.97 -10.95 1.64
N VAL A 114 4.19 -10.46 2.60
CA VAL A 114 3.75 -9.07 2.64
C VAL A 114 4.59 -8.32 3.67
N VAL A 115 5.10 -7.15 3.30
CA VAL A 115 5.89 -6.27 4.18
C VAL A 115 5.54 -4.81 3.87
N THR A 116 5.76 -3.92 4.83
CA THR A 116 5.54 -2.48 4.68
C THR A 116 6.65 -1.68 5.36
N PRO A 117 7.07 -0.51 4.87
CA PRO A 117 7.99 0.37 5.58
C PRO A 117 7.32 1.17 6.70
N MET A 118 6.02 0.99 6.95
CA MET A 118 5.32 1.59 8.09
C MET A 118 5.74 0.91 9.40
N MET A 119 6.78 1.43 10.04
CA MET A 119 7.44 0.77 11.18
C MET A 119 6.74 0.98 12.52
N THR A 120 5.87 1.98 12.63
CA THR A 120 5.25 2.39 13.91
C THR A 120 3.91 1.67 14.11
N GLN A 121 3.71 1.09 15.29
CA GLN A 121 2.42 0.53 15.72
C GLN A 121 1.42 1.64 16.09
N GLY A 122 0.13 1.32 16.06
CA GLY A 122 -0.99 2.24 16.29
C GLY A 122 -1.55 2.91 15.03
N GLY A 123 -1.07 2.51 13.85
CA GLY A 123 -1.56 3.00 12.56
C GLY A 123 -2.59 2.07 11.92
N GLU A 124 -3.70 2.64 11.43
CA GLU A 124 -4.82 1.88 10.86
C GLU A 124 -4.42 0.98 9.69
N HIS A 125 -3.65 1.50 8.73
CA HIS A 125 -3.29 0.76 7.53
C HIS A 125 -2.51 -0.55 7.78
N SER A 126 -1.52 -0.50 8.69
CA SER A 126 -0.67 -1.67 8.97
C SER A 126 -1.37 -2.70 9.85
N GLU A 127 -2.28 -2.26 10.71
CA GLU A 127 -3.00 -3.11 11.66
C GLU A 127 -4.30 -3.70 11.12
N LYS A 128 -4.94 -3.03 10.16
CA LYS A 128 -6.26 -3.42 9.65
C LYS A 128 -6.25 -3.60 8.14
N ASP A 129 -5.97 -2.55 7.38
CA ASP A 129 -6.21 -2.55 5.92
C ASP A 129 -5.36 -3.59 5.18
N ILE A 130 -4.06 -3.69 5.50
CA ILE A 130 -3.16 -4.68 4.91
C ILE A 130 -3.60 -6.11 5.30
N PRO A 131 -3.82 -6.44 6.59
CA PRO A 131 -4.39 -7.74 6.98
C PRO A 131 -5.69 -8.08 6.25
N GLU A 132 -6.62 -7.14 6.11
CA GLU A 132 -7.89 -7.38 5.42
C GLU A 132 -7.69 -7.69 3.93
N ALA A 133 -6.81 -6.96 3.25
CA ALA A 133 -6.44 -7.24 1.87
C ALA A 133 -5.79 -8.62 1.71
N ILE A 134 -4.92 -9.01 2.65
CA ILE A 134 -4.34 -10.36 2.70
C ILE A 134 -5.43 -11.42 2.86
N GLU A 135 -6.41 -11.22 3.74
CA GLU A 135 -7.51 -12.16 3.94
C GLU A 135 -8.39 -12.28 2.68
N ARG A 136 -8.66 -11.18 1.97
CA ARG A 136 -9.34 -11.23 0.67
C ARG A 136 -8.54 -12.03 -0.35
N ALA A 137 -7.24 -11.80 -0.46
CA ALA A 137 -6.35 -12.53 -1.37
C ALA A 137 -6.28 -14.04 -1.04
N LYS A 138 -6.17 -14.39 0.25
CA LYS A 138 -6.19 -15.78 0.74
C LYS A 138 -7.50 -16.49 0.39
N LYS A 139 -8.65 -15.85 0.59
CA LYS A 139 -9.96 -16.43 0.25
C LYS A 139 -10.07 -16.77 -1.23
N LYS A 140 -9.53 -15.91 -2.10
CA LYS A 140 -9.46 -16.18 -3.56
C LYS A 140 -8.45 -17.28 -3.91
N ASN A 141 -7.42 -17.53 -3.09
CA ASN A 141 -6.27 -18.40 -3.41
C ASN A 141 -5.83 -19.29 -2.23
N PRO A 142 -6.65 -20.28 -1.82
CA PRO A 142 -6.41 -21.04 -0.58
C PRO A 142 -5.15 -21.92 -0.59
N ASN A 143 -4.57 -22.19 -1.76
CA ASN A 143 -3.38 -23.05 -1.90
C ASN A 143 -2.06 -22.29 -1.74
N ILE A 144 -2.08 -20.96 -1.72
CA ILE A 144 -0.89 -20.11 -1.62
C ILE A 144 -0.59 -19.81 -0.16
N LYS A 145 0.67 -19.93 0.25
CA LYS A 145 1.09 -19.54 1.61
C LYS A 145 1.26 -18.04 1.69
N PHE A 146 0.66 -17.40 2.68
CA PHE A 146 0.85 -15.98 2.96
C PHE A 146 1.60 -15.79 4.28
N SER A 147 2.48 -14.79 4.35
CA SER A 147 3.09 -14.34 5.60
C SER A 147 3.13 -12.82 5.61
N TYR A 148 2.54 -12.22 6.65
CA TYR A 148 2.65 -10.78 6.87
C TYR A 148 3.79 -10.52 7.86
N VAL A 149 4.80 -9.76 7.44
CA VAL A 149 5.99 -9.43 8.23
C VAL A 149 5.78 -8.07 8.87
N TRP A 150 4.94 -8.04 9.90
CA TRP A 150 4.64 -6.89 10.73
C TRP A 150 3.92 -7.38 12.01
N PRO A 151 4.08 -6.73 13.18
CA PRO A 151 4.93 -5.58 13.45
C PRO A 151 6.42 -5.93 13.49
N PHE A 152 7.28 -4.92 13.34
CA PHE A 152 8.72 -5.09 13.50
C PHE A 152 9.12 -5.02 14.98
N ASP A 153 10.21 -5.70 15.31
CA ASP A 153 10.85 -5.61 16.61
C ASP A 153 11.34 -4.16 16.85
N ILE A 154 10.87 -3.55 17.94
CA ILE A 154 11.19 -2.16 18.30
C ILE A 154 12.70 -1.95 18.42
N SER A 155 13.45 -2.93 18.94
CA SER A 155 14.92 -2.83 19.02
C SER A 155 15.56 -2.79 17.63
N LYS A 156 15.01 -3.48 16.63
CA LYS A 156 15.51 -3.42 15.25
C LYS A 156 15.20 -2.09 14.58
N ILE A 157 14.03 -1.51 14.83
CA ILE A 157 13.69 -0.16 14.37
C ILE A 157 14.68 0.85 14.96
N ALA A 158 14.94 0.77 16.28
CA ALA A 158 15.89 1.65 16.95
C ALA A 158 17.31 1.50 16.39
N VAL A 159 17.76 0.28 16.07
CA VAL A 159 19.06 0.03 15.42
C VAL A 159 19.12 0.69 14.04
N PHE A 160 18.10 0.50 13.20
CA PHE A 160 18.04 1.13 11.88
C PHE A 160 18.15 2.65 11.98
N LEU A 161 17.38 3.29 12.88
CA LEU A 161 17.45 4.74 13.10
C LEU A 161 18.83 5.16 13.62
N ALA A 162 19.39 4.42 14.57
CA ALA A 162 20.73 4.71 15.10
C ALA A 162 21.82 4.61 14.01
N GLU A 163 21.70 3.68 13.06
CA GLU A 163 22.62 3.57 11.91
C GLU A 163 22.58 4.82 11.02
N GLN A 164 21.42 5.41 10.79
CA GLN A 164 21.32 6.66 10.02
C GLN A 164 21.91 7.86 10.77
N ILE A 165 21.76 7.90 12.10
CA ILE A 165 22.24 9.02 12.92
C ILE A 165 23.76 8.99 13.09
N LYS A 166 24.38 7.80 13.09
CA LYS A 166 25.84 7.63 13.21
C LYS A 166 26.65 8.40 12.16
N GLU A 167 26.05 8.73 11.02
CA GLU A 167 26.72 9.53 9.98
C GLU A 167 26.91 11.00 10.36
N TYR A 168 26.27 11.45 11.44
CA TYR A 168 26.24 12.84 11.89
C TYR A 168 27.10 13.11 13.13
N TYR A 169 27.87 12.13 13.61
CA TYR A 169 28.87 12.32 14.67
C TYR A 169 30.10 11.42 14.51
#